data_AF-A0A376W7A4-F1
#
_entry.id   AF-A0A376W7A4-F1
#
_cell.length_a   1.000
_cell.length_b   1.000
_cell.length_c   1.000
_cell.angle_alpha   90.00
_cell.angle_beta   90.00
_cell.angle_gamma   90.00
#
_symmetry.space_group_name_H-M   'P 1'
#
loop_
_entity.id
_entity.type
_entity.pdbx_description
1 polymer ?
#
loop_
_entity_poly.entity_id
_entity_poly.type
_entity_poly.pdbx_seq_one_letter_code
_entity_poly.pdbx_strand_id
1 'polypeptide(L)'
;MLEDFKQHPAIRPLISGGKLLEYSAHMVPEGGLAMVPQLVNDGVMIVGDAAGFCLNLGFTVRGMDLAIASAQAAATTVIAAKERADFSASSLAQYKRELEQSCVMRDMQHFRKLPALMENPRLFSQYPRMVADIMNDMFTIDGKPNQPVRK
;
A
#
# COMPACT_ATOMS: atom_id res chain seq x y z
N MET A 1 -18.11 8.71 -0.92
CA MET A 1 -17.08 8.03 -0.11
C MET A 1 -16.49 8.93 0.97
N LEU A 2 -15.74 10.01 0.64
CA LEU A 2 -15.13 10.86 1.68
C LEU A 2 -16.16 11.61 2.53
N GLU A 3 -17.21 12.17 1.92
CA GLU A 3 -18.28 12.81 2.69
C GLU A 3 -19.06 11.80 3.55
N ASP A 4 -19.31 10.58 3.06
CA ASP A 4 -19.93 9.51 3.85
C ASP A 4 -19.06 9.13 5.06
N PHE A 5 -17.74 9.05 4.87
CA PHE A 5 -16.78 8.80 5.94
C PHE A 5 -16.81 9.91 6.99
N LYS A 6 -16.83 11.18 6.57
CA LYS A 6 -16.93 12.33 7.49
C LYS A 6 -18.25 12.34 8.27
N GLN A 7 -19.34 11.84 7.68
CA GLN A 7 -20.64 11.72 8.33
C GLN A 7 -20.77 10.49 9.25
N HIS A 8 -19.81 9.55 9.20
CA HIS A 8 -19.85 8.35 10.03
C HIS A 8 -19.92 8.72 11.53
N PRO A 9 -20.80 8.08 12.34
CA PRO A 9 -21.01 8.46 13.74
C PRO A 9 -19.75 8.47 14.60
N ALA A 10 -18.78 7.60 14.31
CA ALA A 10 -17.49 7.56 15.01
C ALA A 10 -16.50 8.67 14.59
N ILE A 11 -16.71 9.29 13.42
CA ILE A 11 -15.78 10.30 12.85
C ILE A 11 -16.33 11.71 13.02
N ARG A 12 -17.63 11.91 12.72
CA ARG A 12 -18.28 13.23 12.74
C ARG A 12 -18.02 14.05 14.01
N PRO A 13 -18.09 13.48 15.24
CA PRO A 13 -17.80 14.24 16.46
C PRO A 13 -16.35 14.73 16.54
N LEU A 14 -15.39 13.95 16.01
CA LEU A 14 -13.96 14.25 16.08
C LEU A 14 -13.55 15.45 15.21
N ILE A 15 -14.32 15.74 14.17
CA ILE A 15 -14.04 16.82 13.20
C ILE A 15 -15.05 17.98 13.29
N SER A 16 -15.95 17.96 14.28
CA SER A 16 -17.00 18.97 14.44
C SER A 16 -16.40 20.36 14.68
N GLY A 17 -16.92 21.38 14.00
CA GLY A 17 -16.39 22.75 14.05
C GLY A 17 -15.07 22.95 13.28
N GLY A 18 -14.51 21.89 12.70
CA GLY A 18 -13.32 21.96 11.85
C GLY A 18 -13.59 22.71 10.54
N LYS A 19 -12.56 23.35 10.00
CA LYS A 19 -12.57 24.03 8.70
C LYS A 19 -11.72 23.25 7.70
N LEU A 20 -12.30 22.92 6.55
CA LEU A 20 -11.55 22.34 5.43
C LEU A 20 -10.57 23.39 4.88
N LEU A 21 -9.27 23.08 4.90
CA LEU A 21 -8.23 23.96 4.38
C LEU A 21 -7.76 23.54 2.99
N GLU A 22 -7.71 22.24 2.73
CA GLU A 22 -7.21 21.67 1.49
C GLU A 22 -7.99 20.41 1.13
N TYR A 23 -8.17 20.19 -0.17
CA TYR A 23 -8.70 18.97 -0.73
C TYR A 23 -7.81 18.54 -1.88
N SER A 24 -7.35 17.29 -1.84
CA SER A 24 -6.51 16.70 -2.88
C SER A 24 -6.96 15.28 -3.19
N ALA A 25 -6.61 14.83 -4.38
CA ALA A 25 -6.81 13.47 -4.84
C ALA A 25 -5.56 13.02 -5.60
N HIS A 26 -5.22 11.75 -5.46
CA HIS A 26 -4.07 11.14 -6.14
C HIS A 26 -4.37 9.69 -6.49
N MET A 27 -3.66 9.16 -7.48
CA MET A 27 -3.72 7.74 -7.83
C MET A 27 -2.66 6.97 -7.07
N VAL A 28 -3.02 5.80 -6.56
CA VAL A 28 -2.09 4.89 -5.88
C VAL A 28 -1.98 3.61 -6.73
N PRO A 29 -0.76 3.15 -7.06
CA PRO A 29 -0.58 1.89 -7.78
C PRO A 29 -0.84 0.69 -6.85
N GLU A 30 -1.87 -0.11 -7.13
CA GLU A 30 -2.28 -1.23 -6.27
C GLU A 30 -2.19 -2.62 -6.93
N GLY A 31 -1.66 -2.72 -8.15
CA GLY A 31 -1.53 -3.99 -8.88
C GLY A 31 -0.46 -4.95 -8.34
N GLY A 32 0.32 -4.52 -7.33
CA GLY A 32 1.38 -5.32 -6.72
C GLY A 32 2.45 -5.75 -7.72
N LEU A 33 3.11 -6.89 -7.46
CA LEU A 33 4.22 -7.35 -8.31
C LEU A 33 3.85 -7.54 -9.79
N ALA A 34 2.58 -7.85 -10.10
CA ALA A 34 2.12 -8.08 -11.46
C ALA A 34 2.12 -6.81 -12.33
N MET A 35 2.14 -5.62 -11.72
CA MET A 35 2.16 -4.35 -12.46
C MET A 35 3.57 -3.82 -12.75
N VAL A 36 4.61 -4.45 -12.18
CA VAL A 36 5.98 -3.97 -12.31
C VAL A 36 6.44 -4.11 -13.77
N PRO A 37 6.77 -3.00 -14.45
CA PRO A 37 7.15 -3.04 -15.86
C PRO A 37 8.61 -3.49 -16.04
N GLN A 38 9.08 -3.47 -17.28
CA GLN A 38 10.52 -3.51 -17.52
C GLN A 38 11.19 -2.28 -16.88
N LEU A 39 12.06 -2.51 -15.90
CA LEU A 39 12.64 -1.46 -15.06
C LEU A 39 13.84 -0.74 -15.67
N VAL A 40 14.50 -1.34 -16.66
CA VAL A 40 15.77 -0.88 -17.23
C VAL A 40 15.75 -1.03 -18.74
N ASN A 41 16.27 -0.02 -19.43
CA ASN A 41 16.65 -0.10 -20.85
C ASN A 41 17.85 0.83 -21.11
N ASP A 42 18.32 0.91 -22.36
CA ASP A 42 19.43 1.79 -22.74
C ASP A 42 19.16 3.23 -22.31
N GLY A 43 20.01 3.75 -21.42
CA GLY A 43 19.93 5.11 -20.90
C GLY A 43 18.78 5.40 -19.93
N VAL A 44 17.99 4.39 -19.50
CA VAL A 44 16.79 4.63 -18.68
C VAL A 44 16.60 3.59 -17.57
N MET A 45 16.17 4.08 -16.40
CA MET A 45 15.71 3.28 -15.27
C MET A 45 14.41 3.86 -14.73
N ILE A 46 13.47 3.00 -14.32
CA ILE A 46 12.17 3.40 -13.77
C ILE A 46 12.17 3.14 -12.26
N VAL A 47 11.73 4.12 -11.47
CA VAL A 47 11.76 4.09 -9.99
C VAL A 47 10.38 4.45 -9.39
N GLY A 48 10.18 4.14 -8.11
CA GLY A 48 9.00 4.52 -7.34
C GLY A 48 7.67 4.08 -7.94
N ASP A 49 6.65 4.94 -7.83
CA ASP A 49 5.29 4.65 -8.29
C ASP A 49 5.22 4.38 -9.80
N ALA A 50 6.11 4.98 -10.60
CA ALA A 50 6.20 4.71 -12.04
C ALA A 50 6.65 3.26 -12.33
N ALA A 51 7.43 2.66 -11.41
CA ALA A 51 7.81 1.25 -11.45
C ALA A 51 6.75 0.33 -10.80
N GLY A 52 5.64 0.89 -10.30
CA GLY A 52 4.63 0.14 -9.57
C GLY A 52 5.04 -0.27 -8.15
N PHE A 53 6.04 0.41 -7.57
CA PHE A 53 6.51 0.10 -6.22
C PHE A 53 5.64 0.74 -5.14
N CYS A 54 4.45 0.16 -4.94
CA CYS A 54 3.57 0.51 -3.85
C CYS A 54 2.85 -0.74 -3.33
N LEU A 55 2.64 -0.79 -2.01
CA LEU A 55 1.98 -1.88 -1.31
C LEU A 55 0.79 -1.33 -0.54
N ASN A 56 -0.41 -1.70 -0.96
CA ASN A 56 -1.62 -1.52 -0.18
C ASN A 56 -1.88 -2.78 0.66
N LEU A 57 -1.63 -2.68 1.97
CA LEU A 57 -1.86 -3.75 2.93
C LEU A 57 -3.24 -3.70 3.59
N GLY A 58 -4.10 -2.77 3.18
CA GLY A 58 -5.43 -2.52 3.76
C GLY A 58 -5.40 -1.69 5.05
N PHE A 59 -4.43 -1.92 5.93
CA PHE A 59 -4.22 -1.12 7.14
C PHE A 59 -3.03 -0.16 7.04
N THR A 60 -2.13 -0.39 6.08
CA THR A 60 -1.05 0.54 5.73
C THR A 60 -0.90 0.59 4.22
N VAL A 61 -0.58 1.77 3.71
CA VAL A 61 -0.18 1.98 2.31
C VAL A 61 1.28 2.43 2.32
N ARG A 62 2.16 1.60 1.76
CA ARG A 62 3.62 1.83 1.71
C ARG A 62 4.05 2.07 0.27
N GLY A 63 4.46 3.31 -0.03
CA GLY A 63 5.02 3.69 -1.33
C GLY A 63 6.27 4.56 -1.20
N MET A 64 6.27 5.49 -0.24
CA MET A 64 7.39 6.44 -0.05
C MET A 64 8.73 5.75 0.22
N ASP A 65 8.73 4.76 1.11
CA ASP A 65 9.92 4.00 1.48
C ASP A 65 10.43 3.13 0.33
N LEU A 66 9.52 2.51 -0.43
CA LEU A 66 9.86 1.75 -1.63
C LEU A 66 10.41 2.68 -2.74
N ALA A 67 9.82 3.87 -2.89
CA ALA A 67 10.29 4.88 -3.82
C ALA A 67 11.70 5.35 -3.47
N ILE A 68 11.95 5.70 -2.20
CA ILE A 68 13.28 6.09 -1.72
C ILE A 68 14.31 4.99 -1.93
N ALA A 69 13.99 3.75 -1.51
CA ALA A 69 14.91 2.61 -1.67
C ALA A 69 15.21 2.32 -3.15
N SER A 70 14.18 2.37 -4.01
CA SER A 70 14.36 2.18 -5.45
C SER A 70 15.17 3.31 -6.09
N ALA A 71 15.00 4.56 -5.65
CA ALA A 71 15.78 5.69 -6.12
C ALA A 71 17.24 5.57 -5.68
N GLN A 72 17.51 5.13 -4.46
CA GLN A 72 18.87 4.89 -3.97
C GLN A 72 19.57 3.82 -4.80
N ALA A 73 18.91 2.69 -5.09
CA ALA A 73 19.48 1.64 -5.94
C ALA A 73 19.76 2.14 -7.37
N ALA A 74 18.85 2.94 -7.95
CA ALA A 74 19.05 3.55 -9.26
C ALA A 74 20.22 4.56 -9.24
N ALA A 75 20.34 5.38 -8.18
CA ALA A 75 21.41 6.36 -8.02
C ALA A 75 22.79 5.67 -7.93
N THR A 76 22.93 4.63 -7.12
CA THR A 76 24.17 3.84 -7.05
C THR A 76 24.54 3.26 -8.41
N THR A 77 23.53 2.74 -9.13
CA THR A 77 23.74 2.15 -10.46
C THR A 77 24.21 3.19 -11.49
N VAL A 78 23.59 4.37 -11.52
CA VAL A 78 23.96 5.42 -12.51
C VAL A 78 25.32 6.03 -12.20
N ILE A 79 25.72 6.14 -10.93
CA ILE A 79 27.06 6.60 -10.54
C ILE A 79 28.11 5.61 -11.07
N ALA A 80 27.93 4.31 -10.86
CA ALA A 80 28.85 3.29 -11.37
C ALA A 80 28.84 3.19 -12.91
N ALA A 81 27.68 3.39 -13.56
CA ALA A 81 27.57 3.46 -15.01
C ALA A 81 28.35 4.66 -15.58
N LYS A 82 28.29 5.81 -14.91
CA LYS A 82 29.03 7.02 -15.28
C LYS A 82 30.55 6.83 -15.20
N GLU A 83 31.05 6.16 -14.17
CA GLU A 83 32.48 5.83 -14.05
C GLU A 83 32.98 4.95 -15.20
N ARG A 84 32.12 4.06 -15.71
CA ARG A 84 32.39 3.18 -16.85
C ARG A 84 32.11 3.82 -18.22
N ALA A 85 31.50 5.01 -18.23
CA ALA A 85 30.94 5.65 -19.43
C ALA A 85 30.01 4.74 -20.25
N ASP A 86 29.29 3.83 -19.57
CA ASP A 86 28.42 2.83 -20.20
C ASP A 86 27.03 2.87 -19.54
N PHE A 87 26.05 3.38 -20.30
CA PHE A 87 24.64 3.47 -19.90
C PHE A 87 23.75 2.50 -20.69
N SER A 88 24.35 1.47 -21.29
CA SER A 88 23.58 0.41 -21.94
C SER A 88 22.70 -0.33 -20.93
N ALA A 89 21.66 -1.00 -21.43
CA ALA A 89 20.76 -1.82 -20.63
C ALA A 89 21.52 -2.88 -19.80
N SER A 90 22.65 -3.40 -20.30
CA SER A 90 23.45 -4.39 -19.60
C SER A 90 24.19 -3.80 -18.39
N SER A 91 24.76 -2.60 -18.54
CA SER A 91 25.39 -1.85 -17.44
C SER A 91 24.36 -1.46 -16.37
N LEU A 92 23.21 -0.95 -16.80
CA LEU A 92 22.13 -0.52 -15.91
C LEU A 92 21.37 -1.70 -15.27
N ALA A 93 21.53 -2.94 -15.77
CA ALA A 93 20.90 -4.13 -15.18
C ALA A 93 21.34 -4.38 -13.72
N GLN A 94 22.43 -3.75 -13.27
CA GLN A 94 22.81 -3.75 -11.85
C GLN A 94 21.69 -3.22 -10.95
N TYR A 95 20.90 -2.23 -11.41
CA TYR A 95 19.77 -1.70 -10.66
C TYR A 95 18.77 -2.80 -10.26
N LYS A 96 18.45 -3.70 -11.19
CA LYS A 96 17.55 -4.81 -10.92
C LYS A 96 18.12 -5.76 -9.86
N ARG A 97 19.44 -6.02 -9.89
CA ARG A 97 20.11 -6.87 -8.90
C ARG A 97 20.10 -6.24 -7.51
N GLU A 98 20.37 -4.94 -7.43
CA GLU A 98 20.29 -4.17 -6.18
C GLU A 98 18.85 -4.22 -5.62
N LEU A 99 17.84 -4.05 -6.46
CA LEU A 99 16.44 -4.17 -6.05
C LEU A 99 16.08 -5.56 -5.54
N GLU A 100 16.52 -6.62 -6.20
CA GLU A 100 16.34 -8.03 -5.78
C GLU A 100 16.98 -8.30 -4.41
N GLN A 101 18.10 -7.64 -4.11
CA GLN A 101 18.77 -7.72 -2.81
C GLN A 101 18.17 -6.78 -1.76
N SER A 102 17.44 -5.74 -2.17
CA SER A 102 16.80 -4.78 -1.27
C SER A 102 15.52 -5.32 -0.60
N CYS A 103 14.92 -4.52 0.28
CA CYS A 103 13.59 -4.79 0.83
C CYS A 103 12.48 -4.66 -0.23
N VAL A 104 12.68 -3.89 -1.31
CA VAL A 104 11.63 -3.58 -2.29
C VAL A 104 11.09 -4.83 -2.94
N MET A 105 11.94 -5.61 -3.61
CA MET A 105 11.49 -6.81 -4.31
C MET A 105 11.08 -7.92 -3.35
N ARG A 106 11.70 -7.99 -2.16
CA ARG A 106 11.32 -8.95 -1.12
C ARG A 106 9.90 -8.70 -0.62
N ASP A 107 9.55 -7.46 -0.30
CA ASP A 107 8.21 -7.09 0.16
C ASP A 107 7.17 -7.27 -0.97
N MET A 108 7.50 -6.83 -2.19
CA MET A 108 6.62 -7.01 -3.36
C MET A 108 6.31 -8.48 -3.66
N GLN A 109 7.31 -9.37 -3.53
CA GLN A 109 7.12 -10.81 -3.69
C GLN A 109 6.30 -11.41 -2.53
N HIS A 110 6.57 -10.98 -1.30
CA HIS A 110 5.86 -11.47 -0.11
C HIS A 110 4.36 -11.16 -0.20
N PHE A 111 4.01 -9.93 -0.60
CA PHE A 111 2.63 -9.45 -0.67
C PHE A 111 1.98 -9.59 -2.05
N ARG A 112 2.55 -10.38 -2.97
CA ARG A 112 2.05 -10.51 -4.36
C ARG A 112 0.59 -10.94 -4.51
N LYS A 113 0.02 -11.63 -3.51
CA LYS A 113 -1.38 -12.11 -3.52
C LYS A 113 -2.36 -11.14 -2.87
N LEU A 114 -1.85 -10.08 -2.25
CA LEU A 114 -2.66 -9.17 -1.46
C LEU A 114 -3.66 -8.34 -2.28
N PRO A 115 -3.33 -7.88 -3.51
CA PRO A 115 -4.33 -7.22 -4.36
C PRO A 115 -5.59 -8.07 -4.56
N ALA A 116 -5.42 -9.35 -4.92
CA ALA A 116 -6.53 -10.28 -5.07
C ALA A 116 -7.29 -10.54 -3.75
N LEU A 117 -6.60 -10.48 -2.60
CA LEU A 117 -7.28 -10.55 -1.30
C LEU A 117 -8.16 -9.32 -1.09
N MET A 118 -7.65 -8.12 -1.41
CA MET A 118 -8.37 -6.84 -1.26
C MET A 118 -9.56 -6.70 -2.22
N GLU A 119 -9.67 -7.53 -3.25
CA GLU A 119 -10.88 -7.58 -4.09
C GLU A 119 -12.07 -8.28 -3.41
N ASN A 120 -11.86 -8.97 -2.27
CA ASN A 120 -12.93 -9.68 -1.57
C ASN A 120 -13.87 -8.69 -0.82
N PRO A 121 -15.14 -8.55 -1.23
CA PRO A 121 -16.06 -7.57 -0.63
C PRO A 121 -16.38 -7.85 0.84
N ARG A 122 -16.22 -9.10 1.31
CA ARG A 122 -16.52 -9.48 2.69
C ARG A 122 -15.56 -8.83 3.69
N LEU A 123 -14.34 -8.53 3.27
CA LEU A 123 -13.34 -7.84 4.11
C LEU A 123 -13.80 -6.44 4.51
N PHE A 124 -14.59 -5.76 3.67
CA PHE A 124 -15.01 -4.38 3.90
C PHE A 124 -16.46 -4.25 4.39
N SER A 125 -17.23 -5.34 4.35
CA SER A 125 -18.66 -5.31 4.67
C SER A 125 -19.02 -6.25 5.82
N GLN A 126 -18.77 -7.55 5.68
CA GLN A 126 -19.27 -8.57 6.60
C GLN A 126 -18.40 -8.70 7.83
N TYR A 127 -17.08 -8.79 7.66
CA TYR A 127 -16.19 -9.01 8.81
C TYR A 127 -16.12 -7.81 9.76
N PRO A 128 -16.03 -6.55 9.29
CA PRO A 128 -16.02 -5.41 10.20
C PRO A 128 -17.31 -5.29 11.01
N ARG A 129 -18.47 -5.54 10.39
CA ARG A 129 -19.77 -5.55 11.08
C ARG A 129 -19.84 -6.66 12.10
N MET A 130 -19.48 -7.89 11.71
CA MET A 130 -19.47 -9.03 12.63
C MET A 130 -18.62 -8.77 13.87
N VAL A 131 -17.41 -8.21 13.71
CA VAL A 131 -16.55 -7.86 14.85
C VAL A 131 -17.18 -6.75 15.70
N ALA A 132 -17.74 -5.71 15.07
CA ALA A 132 -18.41 -4.62 15.79
C ALA A 132 -19.61 -5.11 16.59
N ASP A 133 -20.45 -5.97 16.01
CA ASP A 133 -21.65 -6.53 16.65
C ASP A 133 -21.26 -7.42 17.83
N ILE A 134 -20.27 -8.31 17.67
CA ILE A 134 -19.78 -9.17 18.77
C ILE A 134 -19.24 -8.31 19.91
N MET A 135 -18.45 -7.28 19.61
CA MET A 135 -17.92 -6.39 20.64
C MET A 135 -19.04 -5.60 21.32
N ASN A 136 -20.01 -5.10 20.56
CA ASN A 136 -21.16 -4.38 21.10
C ASN A 136 -21.98 -5.25 22.06
N ASP A 137 -22.27 -6.50 21.66
CA ASP A 137 -23.00 -7.46 22.50
C ASP A 137 -22.22 -7.85 23.75
N MET A 138 -20.89 -7.97 23.66
CA MET A 138 -20.04 -8.32 24.80
C MET A 138 -19.93 -7.21 25.85
N PHE A 139 -19.94 -5.95 25.43
CA PHE A 139 -19.76 -4.80 26.32
C PHE A 139 -21.06 -4.07 26.69
N THR A 140 -22.18 -4.35 26.03
CA THR A 140 -23.48 -3.75 26.36
C THR A 140 -24.19 -4.60 27.40
N ILE A 141 -24.45 -4.03 28.58
CA ILE A 141 -25.27 -4.67 29.62
C ILE A 141 -26.68 -4.09 29.53
N ASP A 142 -27.63 -4.86 28.99
CA ASP A 142 -29.02 -4.44 28.79
C ASP A 142 -30.01 -5.05 29.81
N GLY A 143 -29.48 -5.80 30.79
CA GLY A 143 -30.26 -6.45 31.86
C GLY A 143 -30.99 -7.72 31.44
N LYS A 144 -30.85 -8.18 30.19
CA LYS A 144 -31.39 -9.47 29.75
C LYS A 144 -30.46 -10.64 30.15
N PRO A 145 -30.97 -11.86 30.29
CA PRO A 145 -30.14 -13.03 30.54
C PRO A 145 -29.13 -13.23 29.41
N ASN A 146 -27.85 -13.46 29.76
CA ASN A 146 -26.79 -13.70 28.77
C ASN A 146 -27.14 -14.90 27.89
N GLN A 147 -27.21 -14.67 26.58
CA GLN A 147 -27.35 -15.75 25.61
C GLN A 147 -25.97 -16.26 25.18
N PRO A 148 -25.77 -17.58 25.06
CA PRO A 148 -24.50 -18.11 24.59
C PRO A 148 -24.26 -17.68 23.13
N VAL A 149 -23.09 -17.08 22.87
CA VAL A 149 -22.65 -16.57 21.56
C VAL A 149 -22.59 -17.69 20.50
N ARG A 150 -22.46 -18.94 20.95
CA ARG A 150 -22.52 -20.13 20.13
C ARG A 150 -23.44 -21.15 20.81
N LYS A 151 -24.46 -21.61 20.08
CA LYS A 151 -25.26 -22.80 20.47
C LYS A 151 -24.47 -24.08 20.25
#